data_AF-A0A1W9V8D3-F1
#
_entry.id   AF-A0A1W9V8D3-F1
#
_cell.length_a   1.000
_cell.length_b   1.000
_cell.length_c   1.000
_cell.angle_alpha   90.00
_cell.angle_beta   90.00
_cell.angle_gamma   90.00
#
_symmetry.space_group_name_H-M   'P 1'
#
loop_
_entity.id
_entity.type
_entity.pdbx_description
1 polymer ?
#
loop_
_entity_poly.entity_id
_entity_poly.type
_entity_poly.pdbx_seq_one_letter_code
_entity_poly.pdbx_strand_id
1 'polypeptide(L)'
;MYHKRNLSGWTLFFSLLMAELFTGCAAMPPVEEEISMPLWMTESGKDSQAYSGIGAASGYDEAAGIAAENNARKDMAAIIAKDESMRLAEQLKAQGQYIQGENLFGTVRDSLLPLIADVEPAGIWISPEKESWAFLSIQRQDWDRMRAADRRTSVPVPTGLEQFSGMNSSILGILNEMNLPLQLIPGGSHTPYRLQLDWFVTDQLDNSLQISATLSFEQYGVLLDKRLYGPILVSGKTLADAREEGAALILDLLYNDQDFPLMVKKLTVK
;
A
#
# COMPACT_ATOMS: atom_id res chain seq x y z
N MET A 1 -85.79 5.67 38.73
CA MET A 1 -85.52 4.33 38.14
C MET A 1 -84.06 4.00 38.39
N TYR A 2 -83.82 3.04 39.29
CA TYR A 2 -82.48 2.59 39.67
C TYR A 2 -82.00 1.50 38.70
N HIS A 3 -80.81 1.65 38.13
CA HIS A 3 -80.07 0.54 37.54
C HIS A 3 -78.77 0.30 38.33
N LYS A 4 -78.81 -0.75 39.15
CA LYS A 4 -77.64 -1.46 39.70
C LYS A 4 -76.86 -2.06 38.53
N ARG A 5 -75.58 -1.70 38.38
CA ARG A 5 -74.61 -2.48 37.60
C ARG A 5 -73.82 -3.36 38.56
N ASN A 6 -73.98 -4.66 38.39
CA ASN A 6 -73.16 -5.69 39.01
C ASN A 6 -71.76 -5.66 38.38
N LEU A 7 -70.73 -5.33 39.17
CA LEU A 7 -69.35 -5.64 38.81
C LEU A 7 -69.12 -7.13 39.02
N SER A 8 -69.10 -7.89 37.93
CA SER A 8 -68.79 -9.31 37.92
C SER A 8 -67.28 -9.54 38.02
N GLY A 9 -66.82 -9.97 39.19
CA GLY A 9 -66.05 -11.22 39.43
C GLY A 9 -64.83 -11.62 38.58
N TRP A 10 -64.35 -10.82 37.62
CA TRP A 10 -63.26 -11.23 36.71
C TRP A 10 -61.90 -10.61 37.03
N THR A 11 -61.83 -9.66 37.97
CA THR A 11 -60.58 -8.98 38.33
C THR A 11 -59.79 -9.62 39.48
N LEU A 12 -60.31 -10.67 40.12
CA LEU A 12 -59.62 -11.36 41.22
C LEU A 12 -58.94 -12.68 40.84
N PHE A 13 -59.23 -13.25 39.67
CA PHE A 13 -58.58 -14.49 39.21
C PHE A 13 -57.28 -14.25 38.43
N PHE A 14 -57.08 -13.06 37.86
CA PHE A 14 -55.87 -12.75 37.08
C PHE A 14 -54.67 -12.34 37.94
N SER A 15 -54.90 -11.96 39.20
CA SER A 15 -53.83 -11.48 40.10
C SER A 15 -53.10 -12.62 40.81
N LEU A 16 -53.66 -13.84 40.86
CA LEU A 16 -53.02 -14.97 41.54
C LEU A 16 -52.15 -15.83 40.60
N LEU A 17 -52.38 -15.79 39.29
CA LEU A 17 -51.59 -16.56 38.30
C LEU A 17 -50.27 -15.85 37.90
N MET A 18 -50.15 -14.54 38.16
CA MET A 18 -48.92 -13.76 37.88
C MET A 18 -47.90 -13.80 39.02
N ALA A 19 -48.24 -14.35 40.19
CA ALA A 19 -47.32 -14.45 41.32
C ALA A 19 -46.48 -15.75 41.32
N GLU A 20 -46.85 -16.77 40.54
CA GLU A 20 -46.14 -18.06 40.47
C GLU A 20 -45.19 -18.21 39.27
N LEU A 21 -45.06 -17.19 38.41
CA LEU A 21 -44.09 -17.18 37.30
C LEU A 21 -42.74 -16.52 37.66
N PHE A 22 -42.53 -16.06 38.90
CA PHE A 22 -41.33 -15.32 39.31
C PHE A 22 -40.43 -16.04 40.34
N THR A 23 -40.72 -17.29 40.71
CA THR A 23 -39.90 -18.09 41.65
C THR A 23 -39.12 -19.21 40.94
N GLY A 24 -38.53 -18.87 39.79
CA GLY A 24 -37.70 -19.77 38.98
C GLY A 24 -36.36 -19.19 38.53
N CYS A 25 -35.87 -18.10 39.13
CA CYS A 25 -34.46 -17.72 38.98
C CYS A 25 -33.62 -18.60 39.91
N ALA A 26 -33.53 -19.89 39.57
CA ALA A 26 -32.38 -20.66 39.97
C ALA A 26 -31.16 -19.88 39.48
N ALA A 27 -30.28 -19.50 40.41
CA ALA A 27 -28.96 -19.00 40.11
C ALA A 27 -28.30 -20.06 39.22
N MET A 28 -28.32 -19.83 37.90
CA MET A 28 -27.42 -20.53 37.01
C MET A 28 -26.02 -20.21 37.56
N PRO A 29 -25.17 -21.22 37.81
CA PRO A 29 -23.76 -20.93 38.06
C PRO A 29 -23.29 -20.04 36.91
N PRO A 30 -22.38 -19.07 37.15
CA PRO A 30 -21.78 -18.33 36.06
C PRO A 30 -21.29 -19.36 35.05
N VAL A 31 -21.89 -19.38 33.87
CA VAL A 31 -21.35 -20.13 32.75
C VAL A 31 -20.03 -19.43 32.52
N GLU A 32 -18.93 -20.02 32.98
CA GLU A 32 -17.61 -19.69 32.47
C GLU A 32 -17.72 -19.95 30.98
N GLU A 33 -17.96 -18.88 30.20
CA GLU A 33 -17.80 -18.93 28.76
C GLU A 33 -16.36 -19.37 28.54
N GLU A 34 -16.17 -20.65 28.21
CA GLU A 34 -14.90 -21.12 27.68
C GLU A 34 -14.60 -20.18 26.52
N ILE A 35 -13.58 -19.33 26.70
CA ILE A 35 -13.07 -18.45 25.66
C ILE A 35 -12.45 -19.37 24.62
N SER A 36 -13.30 -19.89 23.73
CA SER A 36 -12.90 -20.84 22.71
C SER A 36 -12.02 -20.11 21.70
N MET A 37 -10.87 -20.71 21.40
CA MET A 37 -9.93 -20.17 20.43
C MET A 37 -10.63 -20.07 19.06
N PRO A 38 -10.61 -18.91 18.39
CA PRO A 38 -11.24 -18.76 17.09
C PRO A 38 -10.62 -19.69 16.04
N LEU A 39 -11.43 -20.17 15.12
CA LEU A 39 -11.00 -21.13 14.08
C LEU A 39 -9.81 -20.60 13.26
N TRP A 40 -9.80 -19.30 12.95
CA TRP A 40 -8.74 -18.65 12.18
C TRP A 40 -7.35 -18.77 12.82
N MET A 41 -7.23 -18.98 14.14
CA MET A 41 -5.94 -19.23 14.80
C MET A 41 -5.29 -20.55 14.37
N THR A 42 -6.10 -21.51 13.88
CA THR A 42 -5.63 -22.85 13.48
C THR A 42 -5.78 -23.13 11.99
N GLU A 43 -6.53 -22.28 11.29
CA GLU A 43 -6.84 -22.44 9.86
C GLU A 43 -6.36 -21.28 8.98
N SER A 44 -5.80 -20.21 9.55
CA SER A 44 -5.22 -19.12 8.77
C SER A 44 -4.22 -19.61 7.73
N GLY A 45 -4.28 -19.04 6.53
CA GLY A 45 -3.36 -19.36 5.44
C GLY A 45 -3.70 -20.64 4.65
N LYS A 46 -4.77 -21.36 5.02
CA LYS A 46 -5.29 -22.49 4.21
C LYS A 46 -6.15 -22.04 3.04
N ASP A 47 -6.72 -20.84 3.11
CA ASP A 47 -7.52 -20.29 2.01
C ASP A 47 -6.64 -19.75 0.88
N SER A 48 -6.53 -20.52 -0.20
CA SER A 48 -5.82 -20.10 -1.41
C SER A 48 -6.41 -18.85 -2.07
N GLN A 49 -7.66 -18.49 -1.78
CA GLN A 49 -8.37 -17.36 -2.39
C GLN A 49 -8.14 -16.05 -1.64
N ALA A 50 -7.54 -16.07 -0.45
CA ALA A 50 -7.31 -14.88 0.36
C ALA A 50 -5.84 -14.73 0.76
N TYR A 51 -5.38 -13.49 0.86
CA TYR A 51 -4.22 -13.16 1.67
C TYR A 51 -4.69 -12.96 3.11
N SER A 52 -3.99 -13.57 4.06
CA SER A 52 -4.36 -13.46 5.46
C SER A 52 -3.12 -13.26 6.30
N GLY A 53 -3.19 -12.41 7.32
CA GLY A 53 -2.09 -12.18 8.26
C GLY A 53 -2.55 -12.30 9.71
N ILE A 54 -1.69 -12.83 10.56
CA ILE A 54 -1.92 -12.91 12.01
C ILE A 54 -0.83 -12.13 12.74
N GLY A 55 -1.25 -11.42 13.78
CA GLY A 55 -0.34 -10.69 14.66
C GLY A 55 -0.74 -10.87 16.10
N ALA A 56 0.26 -10.98 16.96
CA ALA A 56 0.11 -10.99 18.40
C ALA A 56 0.80 -9.78 19.02
N ALA A 57 0.31 -9.35 20.19
CA ALA A 57 0.97 -8.41 21.05
C ALA A 57 0.67 -8.74 22.52
N SER A 58 1.68 -8.57 23.38
CA SER A 58 1.51 -8.77 24.82
C SER A 58 0.62 -7.68 25.41
N GLY A 59 -0.34 -8.09 26.25
CA GLY A 59 -1.32 -7.19 26.85
C GLY A 59 -2.73 -7.39 26.29
N TYR A 60 -3.69 -6.78 26.96
CA TYR A 60 -5.14 -6.92 26.68
C TYR A 60 -5.85 -5.56 26.67
N ASP A 61 -5.07 -4.48 26.64
CA ASP A 61 -5.57 -3.11 26.50
C ASP A 61 -5.68 -2.73 25.01
N GLU A 62 -6.25 -1.56 24.76
CA GLU A 62 -6.43 -1.02 23.41
C GLU A 62 -5.09 -0.88 22.67
N ALA A 63 -4.02 -0.53 23.38
CA ALA A 63 -2.69 -0.41 22.79
C ALA A 63 -2.14 -1.77 22.30
N ALA A 64 -2.35 -2.84 23.06
CA ALA A 64 -2.01 -4.20 22.65
C ALA A 64 -2.86 -4.65 21.44
N GLY A 65 -4.16 -4.32 21.41
CA GLY A 65 -5.02 -4.57 20.25
C GLY A 65 -4.47 -3.91 18.97
N ILE A 66 -4.17 -2.60 19.03
CA ILE A 66 -3.58 -1.85 17.90
C ILE A 66 -2.22 -2.43 17.49
N ALA A 67 -1.40 -2.85 18.44
CA ALA A 67 -0.10 -3.47 18.15
C ALA A 67 -0.27 -4.83 17.44
N ALA A 68 -1.23 -5.66 17.89
CA ALA A 68 -1.55 -6.93 17.25
C ALA A 68 -2.04 -6.73 15.80
N GLU A 69 -2.92 -5.74 15.56
CA GLU A 69 -3.37 -5.38 14.21
C GLU A 69 -2.21 -4.95 13.31
N ASN A 70 -1.31 -4.09 13.80
CA ASN A 70 -0.14 -3.67 13.04
C ASN A 70 0.80 -4.85 12.70
N ASN A 71 0.94 -5.80 13.62
CA ASN A 71 1.72 -7.02 13.38
C ASN A 71 1.05 -7.93 12.34
N ALA A 72 -0.27 -8.09 12.43
CA ALA A 72 -1.06 -8.85 11.47
C ALA A 72 -1.00 -8.23 10.06
N ARG A 73 -0.99 -6.89 9.97
CA ARG A 73 -0.80 -6.16 8.71
C ARG A 73 0.60 -6.38 8.13
N LYS A 74 1.66 -6.38 8.96
CA LYS A 74 3.03 -6.71 8.52
C LYS A 74 3.15 -8.14 8.02
N ASP A 75 2.49 -9.09 8.68
CA ASP A 75 2.46 -10.48 8.27
C ASP A 75 1.74 -10.64 6.91
N MET A 76 0.56 -10.02 6.75
CA MET A 76 -0.15 -9.96 5.47
C MET A 76 0.70 -9.33 4.37
N ALA A 77 1.37 -8.20 4.65
CA ALA A 77 2.27 -7.55 3.68
C ALA A 77 3.42 -8.47 3.26
N ALA A 78 3.98 -9.26 4.18
CA ALA A 78 5.02 -10.23 3.87
C ALA A 78 4.52 -11.33 2.93
N ILE A 79 3.30 -11.83 3.12
CA ILE A 79 2.69 -12.84 2.25
C ILE A 79 2.43 -12.27 0.84
N ILE A 80 1.82 -11.09 0.76
CA ILE A 80 1.58 -10.41 -0.53
C ILE A 80 2.92 -10.10 -1.23
N ALA A 81 3.92 -9.63 -0.49
CA ALA A 81 5.23 -9.30 -1.03
C ALA A 81 5.91 -10.50 -1.67
N LYS A 82 5.74 -11.70 -1.12
CA LYS A 82 6.27 -12.93 -1.72
C LYS A 82 5.68 -13.17 -3.11
N ASP A 83 4.36 -13.11 -3.23
CA ASP A 83 3.65 -13.33 -4.49
C ASP A 83 3.98 -12.23 -5.51
N GLU A 84 3.98 -10.96 -5.10
CA GLU A 84 4.34 -9.84 -5.97
C GLU A 84 5.81 -9.87 -6.41
N SER A 85 6.73 -10.25 -5.53
CA SER A 85 8.16 -10.39 -5.87
C SER A 85 8.37 -11.48 -6.91
N MET A 86 7.68 -12.62 -6.80
CA MET A 86 7.73 -13.68 -7.80
C MET A 86 7.20 -13.19 -9.15
N ARG A 87 6.04 -12.49 -9.16
CA ARG A 87 5.46 -11.92 -10.37
C ARG A 87 6.40 -10.90 -11.04
N LEU A 88 7.01 -10.01 -10.27
CA LEU A 88 7.97 -9.03 -10.78
C LEU A 88 9.23 -9.70 -11.34
N ALA A 89 9.76 -10.72 -10.66
CA ALA A 89 10.90 -11.48 -11.14
C ALA A 89 10.62 -12.16 -12.48
N GLU A 90 9.43 -12.73 -12.67
CA GLU A 90 9.00 -13.30 -13.95
C GLU A 90 8.90 -12.24 -15.06
N GLN A 91 8.35 -11.07 -14.73
CA GLN A 91 8.25 -9.94 -15.65
C GLN A 91 9.63 -9.45 -16.11
N LEU A 92 10.58 -9.31 -15.19
CA LEU A 92 11.96 -8.91 -15.49
C LEU A 92 12.68 -9.97 -16.32
N LYS A 93 12.50 -11.25 -15.99
CA LYS A 93 13.05 -12.37 -16.76
C LYS A 93 12.54 -12.35 -18.20
N ALA A 94 11.26 -12.08 -18.41
CA ALA A 94 10.67 -11.96 -19.75
C ALA A 94 11.25 -10.78 -20.56
N GLN A 95 11.88 -9.82 -19.91
CA GLN A 95 12.57 -8.68 -20.52
C GLN A 95 14.09 -8.89 -20.65
N GLY A 96 14.61 -10.06 -20.28
CA GLY A 96 16.04 -10.34 -20.29
C GLY A 96 16.83 -9.67 -19.17
N GLN A 97 16.14 -9.12 -18.16
CA GLN A 97 16.76 -8.55 -16.97
C GLN A 97 16.79 -9.60 -15.84
N TYR A 98 17.89 -9.65 -15.08
CA TYR A 98 18.03 -10.55 -13.93
C TYR A 98 18.30 -9.72 -12.67
N ILE A 99 17.44 -9.86 -11.66
CA ILE A 99 17.62 -9.24 -10.34
C ILE A 99 17.77 -10.37 -9.31
N GLN A 100 18.74 -10.23 -8.39
CA GLN A 100 18.89 -11.17 -7.28
C GLN A 100 17.75 -10.99 -6.26
N GLY A 101 17.07 -12.09 -5.92
CA GLY A 101 15.74 -12.08 -5.27
C GLY A 101 15.69 -11.64 -3.79
N GLU A 102 16.79 -11.64 -3.03
CA GLU A 102 16.74 -11.33 -1.59
C GLU A 102 16.52 -9.83 -1.30
N ASN A 103 17.02 -8.92 -2.15
CA ASN A 103 16.74 -7.49 -2.03
C ASN A 103 15.34 -7.10 -2.53
N LEU A 104 14.68 -7.97 -3.30
CA LEU A 104 13.38 -7.70 -3.91
C LEU A 104 12.26 -7.73 -2.88
N PHE A 105 12.26 -8.77 -2.04
CA PHE A 105 11.20 -9.04 -1.08
C PHE A 105 11.04 -7.91 -0.04
N GLY A 106 12.15 -7.45 0.54
CA GLY A 106 12.14 -6.40 1.55
C GLY A 106 11.56 -5.10 1.01
N THR A 107 12.04 -4.67 -0.16
CA THR A 107 11.59 -3.43 -0.81
C THR A 107 10.11 -3.49 -1.20
N VAL A 108 9.65 -4.64 -1.72
CA VAL A 108 8.24 -4.83 -2.05
C VAL A 108 7.38 -4.78 -0.79
N ARG A 109 7.75 -5.54 0.26
CA ARG A 109 7.01 -5.57 1.53
C ARG A 109 6.83 -4.18 2.13
N ASP A 110 7.91 -3.40 2.20
CA ASP A 110 7.86 -2.09 2.84
C ASP A 110 7.00 -1.09 2.03
N SER A 111 6.94 -1.27 0.71
CA SER A 111 6.07 -0.49 -0.18
C SER A 111 4.58 -0.87 -0.08
N LEU A 112 4.27 -2.07 0.42
CA LEU A 112 2.89 -2.58 0.53
C LEU A 112 2.16 -2.10 1.78
N LEU A 113 2.86 -1.87 2.89
CA LEU A 113 2.24 -1.48 4.18
C LEU A 113 1.27 -0.28 4.05
N PRO A 114 1.60 0.80 3.33
CA PRO A 114 0.70 1.94 3.16
C PRO A 114 -0.51 1.63 2.27
N LEU A 115 -0.36 0.72 1.29
CA LEU A 115 -1.42 0.32 0.37
C LEU A 115 -2.49 -0.53 1.06
N ILE A 116 -2.07 -1.35 2.02
CA ILE A 116 -3.00 -2.16 2.81
C ILE A 116 -3.39 -1.51 4.12
N ALA A 117 -3.06 -0.23 4.37
CA ALA A 117 -3.31 0.43 5.66
C ALA A 117 -4.79 0.41 6.08
N ASP A 118 -5.69 0.52 5.09
CA ASP A 118 -7.14 0.60 5.30
C ASP A 118 -7.84 -0.77 5.34
N VAL A 119 -7.09 -1.89 5.27
CA VAL A 119 -7.68 -3.23 5.43
C VAL A 119 -8.06 -3.43 6.89
N GLU A 120 -9.36 -3.56 7.16
CA GLU A 120 -9.88 -3.77 8.52
C GLU A 120 -9.57 -5.20 9.03
N PRO A 121 -9.39 -5.38 10.34
CA PRO A 121 -9.26 -6.71 10.93
C PRO A 121 -10.57 -7.49 10.77
N ALA A 122 -10.47 -8.72 10.29
CA ALA A 122 -11.58 -9.67 10.23
C ALA A 122 -11.85 -10.34 11.59
N GLY A 123 -10.92 -10.24 12.54
CA GLY A 123 -11.12 -10.73 13.90
C GLY A 123 -10.07 -10.21 14.88
N ILE A 124 -10.49 -10.05 16.14
CA ILE A 124 -9.61 -9.78 17.28
C ILE A 124 -9.95 -10.81 18.36
N TRP A 125 -8.93 -11.33 19.04
CA TRP A 125 -9.09 -12.28 20.12
C TRP A 125 -8.12 -11.98 21.25
N ILE A 126 -8.60 -12.05 22.49
CA ILE A 126 -7.77 -11.91 23.69
C ILE A 126 -7.62 -13.30 24.29
N SER A 127 -6.38 -13.78 24.37
CA SER A 127 -6.09 -15.08 24.94
C SER A 127 -6.31 -15.10 26.46
N PRO A 128 -6.54 -16.28 27.07
CA PRO A 128 -6.59 -16.41 28.53
C PRO A 128 -5.30 -15.94 29.23
N GLU A 129 -4.18 -15.95 28.52
CA GLU A 129 -2.87 -15.46 28.99
C GLU A 129 -2.73 -13.93 28.88
N LYS A 130 -3.81 -13.23 28.48
CA LYS A 130 -3.87 -11.78 28.31
C LYS A 130 -2.95 -11.26 27.20
N GLU A 131 -2.88 -12.00 26.10
CA GLU A 131 -2.29 -11.54 24.85
C GLU A 131 -3.38 -11.16 23.85
N SER A 132 -3.17 -10.08 23.11
CA SER A 132 -4.07 -9.64 22.05
C SER A 132 -3.62 -10.22 20.71
N TRP A 133 -4.55 -10.77 19.97
CA TRP A 133 -4.35 -11.36 18.65
C TRP A 133 -5.27 -10.67 17.64
N ALA A 134 -4.76 -10.39 16.46
CA ALA A 134 -5.52 -9.82 15.36
C ALA A 134 -5.36 -10.68 14.11
N PHE A 135 -6.44 -10.72 13.33
CA PHE A 135 -6.52 -11.42 12.05
C PHE A 135 -6.97 -10.44 10.97
N LEU A 136 -6.17 -10.30 9.92
CA LEU A 136 -6.57 -9.58 8.71
C LEU A 136 -6.76 -10.59 7.59
N SER A 137 -7.74 -10.35 6.72
CA SER A 137 -7.93 -11.12 5.50
C SER A 137 -8.42 -10.22 4.36
N ILE A 138 -7.86 -10.41 3.17
CA ILE A 138 -8.30 -9.76 1.94
C ILE A 138 -8.39 -10.79 0.83
N GLN A 139 -9.52 -10.84 0.13
CA GLN A 139 -9.68 -11.72 -1.02
C GLN A 139 -8.69 -11.34 -2.11
N ARG A 140 -8.08 -12.31 -2.79
CA ARG A 140 -7.09 -12.06 -3.86
C ARG A 140 -7.68 -11.20 -4.98
N GLN A 141 -8.94 -11.40 -5.31
CA GLN A 141 -9.65 -10.55 -6.27
C GLN A 141 -9.73 -9.08 -5.80
N ASP A 142 -9.93 -8.84 -4.50
CA ASP A 142 -10.00 -7.50 -3.93
C ASP A 142 -8.64 -6.84 -3.90
N TRP A 143 -7.61 -7.62 -3.55
CA TRP A 143 -6.21 -7.22 -3.69
C TRP A 143 -5.89 -6.80 -5.13
N ASP A 144 -6.24 -7.64 -6.11
CA ASP A 144 -6.00 -7.34 -7.53
C ASP A 144 -6.73 -6.07 -7.97
N ARG A 145 -7.97 -5.85 -7.50
CA ARG A 145 -8.72 -4.61 -7.75
C ARG A 145 -8.04 -3.39 -7.11
N MET A 146 -7.64 -3.48 -5.84
CA MET A 146 -6.93 -2.39 -5.15
C MET A 146 -5.61 -2.05 -5.84
N ARG A 147 -4.80 -3.07 -6.16
CA ARG A 147 -3.54 -2.91 -6.89
C ARG A 147 -3.74 -2.29 -8.27
N ALA A 148 -4.76 -2.72 -9.01
CA ALA A 148 -5.06 -2.18 -10.33
C ALA A 148 -5.64 -0.75 -10.29
N ALA A 149 -6.29 -0.37 -9.19
CA ALA A 149 -6.83 0.96 -8.97
C ALA A 149 -5.78 1.96 -8.49
N ASP A 150 -4.81 1.53 -7.66
CA ASP A 150 -3.74 2.41 -7.21
C ASP A 150 -2.72 2.66 -8.33
N ARG A 151 -2.93 3.77 -9.04
CA ARG A 151 -2.05 4.27 -10.11
C ARG A 151 -1.14 5.40 -9.65
N ARG A 152 -1.02 5.62 -8.34
CA ARG A 152 -0.20 6.71 -7.82
C ARG A 152 1.27 6.44 -8.13
N THR A 153 1.97 7.47 -8.58
CA THR A 153 3.41 7.43 -8.81
C THR A 153 4.06 8.63 -8.17
N SER A 154 5.18 8.40 -7.49
CA SER A 154 6.03 9.50 -7.04
C SER A 154 6.83 10.03 -8.23
N VAL A 155 6.91 11.36 -8.30
CA VAL A 155 7.71 12.08 -9.29
C VAL A 155 9.12 12.35 -8.74
N PRO A 156 10.14 12.40 -9.62
CA PRO A 156 11.51 12.59 -9.21
C PRO A 156 11.73 13.95 -8.56
N VAL A 157 12.57 13.97 -7.53
CA VAL A 157 13.32 15.18 -7.16
C VAL A 157 14.65 15.06 -7.90
N PRO A 158 14.96 15.94 -8.86
CA PRO A 158 16.22 15.90 -9.60
C PRO A 158 17.42 15.87 -8.65
N THR A 159 18.28 14.89 -8.83
CA THR A 159 19.55 14.75 -8.12
C THR A 159 20.69 15.15 -9.06
N GLY A 160 21.70 15.86 -8.57
CA GLY A 160 22.90 16.20 -9.37
C GLY A 160 22.87 17.54 -10.12
N LEU A 161 21.69 18.17 -10.29
CA LEU A 161 21.58 19.61 -10.54
C LEU A 161 21.26 20.30 -9.21
N GLU A 162 21.80 21.50 -8.97
CA GLU A 162 21.57 22.21 -7.70
C GLU A 162 20.07 22.29 -7.40
N GLN A 163 19.71 22.09 -6.14
CA GLN A 163 18.32 21.98 -5.65
C GLN A 163 17.46 23.22 -5.96
N PHE A 164 18.10 24.33 -6.34
CA PHE A 164 17.50 25.61 -6.72
C PHE A 164 17.55 25.93 -8.23
N SER A 165 18.10 25.04 -9.06
CA SER A 165 17.94 25.19 -10.51
C SER A 165 16.45 25.07 -10.81
N GLY A 166 15.85 26.07 -11.47
CA GLY A 166 14.40 26.13 -11.75
C GLY A 166 13.85 24.99 -12.63
N MET A 167 14.63 23.92 -12.83
CA MET A 167 14.36 22.78 -13.71
C MET A 167 13.41 21.75 -13.10
N ASN A 168 13.16 21.79 -11.79
CA ASN A 168 12.23 20.86 -11.12
C ASN A 168 10.78 21.00 -11.62
N SER A 169 10.33 22.22 -11.92
CA SER A 169 8.99 22.48 -12.46
C SER A 169 8.84 21.98 -13.90
N SER A 170 9.91 22.07 -14.70
CA SER A 170 9.92 21.65 -16.10
C SER A 170 9.69 20.15 -16.27
N ILE A 171 10.25 19.32 -15.39
CA ILE A 171 10.08 17.85 -15.47
C ILE A 171 8.64 17.45 -15.19
N LEU A 172 8.01 18.02 -14.15
CA LEU A 172 6.61 17.73 -13.86
C LEU A 172 5.70 18.17 -15.01
N GLY A 173 5.98 19.31 -15.64
CA GLY A 173 5.27 19.76 -16.84
C GLY A 173 5.35 18.73 -17.96
N ILE A 174 6.57 18.29 -18.30
CA ILE A 174 6.79 17.29 -19.34
C ILE A 174 6.08 15.96 -19.03
N LEU A 175 6.20 15.46 -17.80
CA LEU A 175 5.57 14.19 -17.41
C LEU A 175 4.04 14.26 -17.47
N ASN A 176 3.44 15.42 -17.19
CA ASN A 176 2.00 15.62 -17.37
C ASN A 176 1.60 15.62 -18.85
N GLU A 177 2.40 16.22 -19.73
CA GLU A 177 2.14 16.26 -21.17
C GLU A 177 2.32 14.90 -21.86
N MET A 178 3.15 14.03 -21.30
CA MET A 178 3.36 12.65 -21.76
C MET A 178 2.13 11.74 -21.66
N ASN A 179 1.05 12.16 -20.99
CA ASN A 179 -0.18 11.38 -20.80
C ASN A 179 0.07 9.96 -20.24
N LEU A 180 0.89 9.87 -19.18
CA LEU A 180 1.18 8.60 -18.51
C LEU A 180 -0.11 8.00 -17.90
N PRO A 181 -0.26 6.66 -17.88
CA PRO A 181 -1.38 5.97 -17.22
C PRO A 181 -1.20 5.91 -15.69
N LEU A 182 -0.69 6.99 -15.10
CA LEU A 182 -0.32 7.12 -13.70
C LEU A 182 -0.80 8.46 -13.14
N GLN A 183 -1.17 8.47 -11.87
CA GLN A 183 -1.46 9.68 -11.13
C GLN A 183 -0.17 10.21 -10.50
N LEU A 184 0.37 11.30 -11.02
CA LEU A 184 1.60 11.90 -10.50
C LEU A 184 1.36 12.55 -9.13
N ILE A 185 2.13 12.15 -8.11
CA ILE A 185 2.08 12.71 -6.75
C ILE A 185 3.44 13.31 -6.39
N PRO A 186 3.54 14.64 -6.24
CA PRO A 186 4.73 15.30 -5.73
C PRO A 186 5.13 14.76 -4.35
N GLY A 187 6.37 14.31 -4.19
CA GLY A 187 6.91 13.89 -2.89
C GLY A 187 6.26 12.64 -2.28
N GLY A 188 5.59 11.79 -3.07
CA GLY A 188 4.95 10.58 -2.55
C GLY A 188 5.96 9.58 -1.97
N SER A 189 6.00 9.41 -0.65
CA SER A 189 6.93 8.46 -0.01
C SER A 189 6.47 7.00 -0.04
N HIS A 190 5.29 6.72 -0.60
CA HIS A 190 4.61 5.42 -0.45
C HIS A 190 3.69 5.11 -1.65
N THR A 191 4.22 5.25 -2.86
CA THR A 191 3.47 4.94 -4.09
C THR A 191 3.90 3.60 -4.68
N PRO A 192 2.97 2.81 -5.25
CA PRO A 192 3.30 1.54 -5.88
C PRO A 192 4.23 1.71 -7.09
N TYR A 193 4.25 2.89 -7.70
CA TYR A 193 5.14 3.24 -8.81
C TYR A 193 6.02 4.43 -8.44
N ARG A 194 7.20 4.52 -9.05
CA ARG A 194 8.11 5.65 -8.89
C ARG A 194 8.83 5.97 -10.20
N LEU A 195 8.95 7.26 -10.46
CA LEU A 195 9.82 7.81 -11.50
C LEU A 195 11.04 8.44 -10.84
N GLN A 196 12.23 8.10 -11.30
CA GLN A 196 13.49 8.68 -10.82
C GLN A 196 14.26 9.28 -11.99
N LEU A 197 14.81 10.49 -11.81
CA LEU A 197 15.64 11.17 -12.80
C LEU A 197 16.98 11.51 -12.16
N ASP A 198 18.03 10.87 -12.65
CA ASP A 198 19.40 11.06 -12.18
C ASP A 198 20.21 11.82 -13.24
N TRP A 199 20.85 12.92 -12.85
CA TRP A 199 21.72 13.71 -13.73
C TRP A 199 23.18 13.31 -13.56
N PHE A 200 23.90 13.26 -14.67
CA PHE A 200 25.33 12.97 -14.72
C PHE A 200 26.02 14.12 -15.45
N VAL A 201 26.84 14.87 -14.72
CA VAL A 201 27.60 16.01 -15.24
C VAL A 201 29.09 15.67 -15.12
N THR A 202 29.80 15.72 -16.25
CA THR A 202 31.24 15.47 -16.30
C THR A 202 31.95 16.68 -16.89
N ASP A 203 32.89 17.25 -16.15
CA ASP A 203 33.76 18.33 -16.63
C ASP A 203 34.84 17.74 -17.55
N GLN A 204 35.02 18.35 -18.72
CA GLN A 204 36.05 17.96 -19.69
C GLN A 204 37.21 18.97 -19.68
N LEU A 205 38.38 18.52 -20.15
CA LEU A 205 39.64 19.28 -20.07
C LEU A 205 39.70 20.55 -20.96
N ASP A 206 38.71 20.76 -21.84
CA ASP A 206 38.66 21.81 -22.86
C ASP A 206 37.62 22.90 -22.58
N ASN A 207 37.24 23.13 -21.30
CA ASN A 207 36.11 23.98 -20.91
C ASN A 207 34.78 23.55 -21.56
N SER A 208 34.66 22.28 -21.92
CA SER A 208 33.38 21.69 -22.27
C SER A 208 32.82 20.88 -21.10
N LEU A 209 31.50 20.77 -21.09
CA LEU A 209 30.76 20.06 -20.07
C LEU A 209 29.88 19.03 -20.76
N GLN A 210 29.94 17.80 -20.29
CA GLN A 210 29.13 16.69 -20.78
C GLN A 210 28.00 16.42 -19.80
N ILE A 211 26.76 16.45 -20.28
CA ILE A 211 25.57 16.15 -19.46
C ILE A 211 24.86 14.94 -20.04
N SER A 212 24.40 14.06 -19.16
CA SER A 212 23.39 13.05 -19.48
C SER A 212 22.41 12.94 -18.33
N ALA A 213 21.23 12.37 -18.60
CA ALA A 213 20.27 12.04 -17.55
C ALA A 213 19.72 10.64 -17.76
N THR A 214 19.40 9.94 -16.68
CA THR A 214 18.71 8.65 -16.72
C THR A 214 17.33 8.79 -16.09
N LEU A 215 16.27 8.50 -16.85
CA LEU A 215 14.91 8.36 -16.34
C LEU A 215 14.62 6.89 -16.09
N SER A 216 14.35 6.55 -14.84
CA SER A 216 14.07 5.21 -14.35
C SER A 216 12.60 5.08 -13.95
N PHE A 217 12.00 3.93 -14.24
CA PHE A 217 10.65 3.57 -13.82
C PHE A 217 10.70 2.36 -12.91
N GLU A 218 10.15 2.51 -11.70
CA GLU A 218 10.14 1.49 -10.66
C GLU A 218 8.71 1.10 -10.28
N GLN A 219 8.52 -0.16 -9.89
CA GLN A 219 7.31 -0.64 -9.23
C GLN A 219 7.69 -1.29 -7.90
N TYR A 220 7.11 -0.84 -6.80
CA TYR A 220 7.44 -1.28 -5.44
C TYR A 220 8.95 -1.22 -5.15
N GLY A 221 9.62 -0.16 -5.62
CA GLY A 221 11.07 0.06 -5.53
C GLY A 221 11.93 -0.85 -6.40
N VAL A 222 11.32 -1.57 -7.34
CA VAL A 222 11.99 -2.48 -8.28
C VAL A 222 12.12 -1.77 -9.61
N LEU A 223 13.36 -1.55 -10.06
CA LEU A 223 13.61 -0.99 -11.39
C LEU A 223 13.06 -1.91 -12.47
N LEU A 224 12.09 -1.41 -13.24
CA LEU A 224 11.48 -2.12 -14.36
C LEU A 224 12.06 -1.67 -15.70
N ASP A 225 12.36 -0.39 -15.85
CA ASP A 225 13.01 0.13 -17.04
C ASP A 225 13.83 1.39 -16.73
N LYS A 226 14.82 1.68 -17.58
CA LYS A 226 15.59 2.93 -17.53
C LYS A 226 15.94 3.41 -18.92
N ARG A 227 15.95 4.73 -19.11
CA ARG A 227 16.31 5.39 -20.36
C ARG A 227 17.38 6.44 -20.14
N LEU A 228 18.42 6.39 -20.97
CA LEU A 228 19.50 7.37 -20.98
C LEU A 228 19.22 8.43 -22.04
N TYR A 229 19.31 9.70 -21.64
CA TYR A 229 19.24 10.86 -22.51
C TYR A 229 20.62 11.55 -22.54
N GLY A 230 21.13 11.79 -23.75
CA GLY A 230 22.49 12.30 -23.98
C GLY A 230 23.50 11.19 -24.33
N PRO A 231 24.81 11.46 -24.19
CA PRO A 231 25.40 12.68 -23.65
C PRO A 231 25.26 13.90 -24.58
N ILE A 232 25.14 15.09 -23.99
CA ILE A 232 25.16 16.38 -24.67
C ILE A 232 26.43 17.12 -24.26
N LEU A 233 27.18 17.59 -25.25
CA LEU A 233 28.40 18.38 -25.04
C LEU A 233 28.08 19.86 -25.21
N VAL A 234 28.42 20.66 -24.20
CA VAL A 234 28.27 22.12 -24.22
C VAL A 234 29.62 22.77 -24.00
N SER A 235 30.03 23.68 -24.89
CA SER A 235 31.36 24.33 -24.87
C SER A 235 31.26 25.83 -25.03
N GLY A 236 32.25 26.58 -24.50
CA GLY A 236 32.36 28.03 -24.74
C GLY A 236 31.42 28.89 -23.89
N LYS A 237 30.89 28.33 -22.80
CA LYS A 237 30.03 29.02 -21.83
C LYS A 237 30.59 28.93 -20.42
N THR A 238 30.03 29.70 -19.49
CA THR A 238 30.31 29.49 -18.07
C THR A 238 29.78 28.12 -17.62
N LEU A 239 30.31 27.57 -16.53
CA LEU A 239 29.89 26.26 -16.01
C LEU A 239 28.38 26.22 -15.71
N ALA A 240 27.84 27.31 -15.15
CA ALA A 240 26.43 27.43 -14.82
C ALA A 240 25.55 27.46 -16.09
N ASP A 241 25.89 28.31 -17.06
CA ASP A 241 25.15 28.42 -18.32
C ASP A 241 25.23 27.13 -19.15
N ALA A 242 26.38 26.46 -19.15
CA ALA A 242 26.58 25.19 -19.84
C ALA A 242 25.70 24.08 -19.24
N ARG A 243 25.57 24.07 -17.91
CA ARG A 243 24.69 23.14 -17.18
C ARG A 243 23.22 23.38 -17.50
N GLU A 244 22.78 24.63 -17.47
CA GLU A 244 21.38 24.99 -17.77
C GLU A 244 21.00 24.65 -19.21
N GLU A 245 21.86 24.97 -20.18
CA GLU A 245 21.62 24.64 -21.59
C GLU A 245 21.60 23.13 -21.84
N GLY A 246 22.59 22.39 -21.33
CA GLY A 246 22.62 20.94 -21.52
C GLY A 246 21.44 20.25 -20.84
N ALA A 247 20.99 20.76 -19.68
CA ALA A 247 19.78 20.27 -19.03
C ALA A 247 18.53 20.56 -19.85
N ALA A 248 18.38 21.76 -20.39
CA ALA A 248 17.25 22.12 -21.26
C ALA A 248 17.17 21.22 -22.51
N LEU A 249 18.32 20.94 -23.14
CA LEU A 249 18.38 20.05 -24.30
C LEU A 249 18.01 18.59 -23.93
N ILE A 250 18.43 18.10 -22.77
CA ILE A 250 17.99 16.77 -22.27
C ILE A 250 16.50 16.74 -22.00
N LEU A 251 15.94 17.81 -21.43
CA LEU A 251 14.50 17.90 -21.19
C LEU A 251 13.70 17.91 -22.49
N ASP A 252 14.22 18.51 -23.56
CA ASP A 252 13.62 18.43 -24.90
C ASP A 252 13.67 16.99 -25.46
N LEU A 253 14.79 16.27 -25.29
CA LEU A 253 14.85 14.84 -25.66
C LEU A 253 13.83 14.01 -24.89
N LEU A 254 13.67 14.27 -23.60
CA LEU A 254 12.70 13.61 -22.74
C LEU A 254 11.28 13.95 -23.21
N TYR A 255 10.95 15.22 -23.46
CA TYR A 255 9.65 15.66 -23.95
C TYR A 255 9.22 14.95 -25.23
N ASN A 256 10.16 14.74 -26.14
CA ASN A 256 9.91 14.12 -27.43
C ASN A 256 9.97 12.57 -27.40
N ASP A 257 10.17 11.95 -26.23
CA ASP A 257 10.19 10.50 -26.09
C ASP A 257 8.76 9.92 -26.08
N GLN A 258 8.27 9.57 -27.27
CA GLN A 258 6.95 8.95 -27.46
C GLN A 258 6.89 7.48 -27.01
N ASP A 259 8.05 6.81 -26.92
CA ASP A 259 8.11 5.39 -26.57
C ASP A 259 8.03 5.19 -25.05
N PHE A 260 8.43 6.17 -24.26
CA PHE A 260 8.40 6.08 -22.79
C PHE A 260 6.97 5.91 -22.23
N PRO A 261 5.96 6.71 -22.62
CA PRO A 261 4.57 6.49 -22.18
C PRO A 261 4.01 5.13 -22.59
N LEU A 262 4.36 4.64 -23.78
CA LEU A 262 3.94 3.33 -24.27
C LEU A 262 4.54 2.20 -23.43
N MET A 263 5.81 2.34 -23.06
CA MET A 263 6.49 1.43 -22.15
C MET A 263 5.81 1.42 -20.78
N VAL A 264 5.57 2.59 -20.17
CA VAL A 264 4.88 2.68 -18.87
C VAL A 264 3.50 2.01 -18.94
N LYS A 265 2.73 2.25 -20.00
CA LYS A 265 1.43 1.60 -20.22
C LYS A 265 1.51 0.08 -20.29
N LYS A 266 2.52 -0.46 -20.97
CA LYS A 266 2.74 -1.91 -21.06
C LYS A 266 3.10 -2.53 -19.69
N LEU A 267 3.76 -1.78 -18.83
CA LEU A 267 4.18 -2.25 -17.51
C LEU A 267 3.10 -2.08 -16.43
N THR A 268 2.16 -1.16 -16.60
CA THR A 268 1.11 -0.88 -15.60
C THR A 268 -0.23 -1.53 -15.94
N VAL A 269 -0.58 -1.69 -17.21
CA VAL A 269 -1.86 -2.27 -17.66
C VAL A 269 -1.67 -3.76 -17.97
N LYS A 270 -1.73 -4.59 -16.92
CA LYS A 270 -1.89 -6.04 -17.02
C LYS A 270 -2.85 -6.55 -15.96
#